data_AF-A0A351FZJ1-F1
#
_entry.id   AF-A0A351FZJ1-F1
#
_cell.length_a   1.000
_cell.length_b   1.000
_cell.length_c   1.000
_cell.angle_alpha   90.00
_cell.angle_beta   90.00
_cell.angle_gamma   90.00
#
_symmetry.space_group_name_H-M   'P 1'
#
loop_
_entity.id
_entity.type
_entity.pdbx_description
1 polymer ?
#
loop_
_entity_poly.entity_id
_entity_poly.type
_entity_poly.pdbx_seq_one_letter_code
_entity_poly.pdbx_strand_id
1 'polypeptide(L)'
;MSSTLQQLDSPWPHRLAMVLCCATFPLIWVGGLVTTYDAGMAVPDWPSTYGYNMFLYPWQSWVAAPWDLFIEHGHRLLGALVGVLTLAFVASVFLRDRRVWMKTVACFALGAVIGQGLLGGARVVLDARQIAMIHGCFGPFFFAFTVALCVFTSRLWKQSG
;
A
#
# COMPACT_ATOMS: atom_id res chain seq x y z
N MET A 1 -31.55 15.05 -18.81
CA MET A 1 -30.81 13.86 -19.31
C MET A 1 -29.37 13.77 -18.78
N SER A 2 -28.65 14.88 -18.57
CA SER A 2 -27.29 14.86 -17.98
C SER A 2 -27.23 14.33 -16.53
N SER A 3 -28.24 14.65 -15.71
CA SER A 3 -28.33 14.20 -14.30
C SER A 3 -28.57 12.69 -14.13
N THR A 4 -29.21 12.04 -15.11
CA THR A 4 -29.52 10.60 -15.07
C THR A 4 -28.30 9.74 -15.42
N LEU A 5 -27.36 10.25 -16.23
CA LEU A 5 -26.10 9.56 -16.54
C LEU A 5 -25.09 9.67 -15.39
N GLN A 6 -25.09 10.76 -14.63
CA GLN A 6 -24.29 10.90 -13.40
C GLN A 6 -24.69 9.89 -12.30
N GLN A 7 -25.93 9.39 -12.30
CA GLN A 7 -26.41 8.39 -11.35
C GLN A 7 -25.90 6.96 -11.61
N LEU A 8 -25.30 6.69 -12.78
CA LEU A 8 -24.84 5.34 -13.16
C LEU A 8 -23.41 5.02 -12.72
N ASP A 9 -22.65 6.01 -12.27
CA ASP A 9 -21.27 5.83 -11.89
C ASP A 9 -21.12 5.35 -10.44
N SER A 10 -20.56 4.15 -10.28
CA SER A 10 -20.36 3.55 -8.98
C SER A 10 -19.42 4.40 -8.11
N PRO A 11 -19.74 4.63 -6.82
CA PRO A 11 -18.87 5.37 -5.91
C PRO A 11 -17.71 4.52 -5.39
N TRP A 12 -17.72 3.21 -5.61
CA TRP A 12 -16.78 2.26 -5.01
C TRP A 12 -15.30 2.49 -5.40
N PRO A 13 -14.94 2.75 -6.67
CA PRO A 13 -13.56 3.04 -7.02
C PRO A 13 -12.99 4.24 -6.24
N HIS A 14 -13.79 5.28 -6.05
CA HIS A 14 -13.37 6.46 -5.30
C HIS A 14 -13.25 6.21 -3.80
N ARG A 15 -14.22 5.52 -3.20
CA ARG A 15 -14.17 5.15 -1.77
C ARG A 15 -12.94 4.29 -1.47
N LEU A 16 -12.65 3.30 -2.33
CA LEU A 16 -11.48 2.45 -2.17
C LEU A 16 -10.17 3.21 -2.41
N ALA A 17 -10.11 4.14 -3.37
CA ALA A 17 -8.96 5.02 -3.54
C ALA A 17 -8.69 5.86 -2.28
N MET A 18 -9.74 6.43 -1.67
CA MET A 18 -9.62 7.20 -0.42
C MET A 18 -9.12 6.33 0.73
N VAL A 19 -9.70 5.14 0.93
CA VAL A 19 -9.26 4.21 1.98
C VAL A 19 -7.81 3.77 1.75
N LEU A 20 -7.44 3.47 0.51
CA LEU A 20 -6.07 3.12 0.12
C LEU A 20 -5.09 4.28 0.42
N CYS A 21 -5.44 5.51 0.04
CA CYS A 21 -4.65 6.70 0.33
C CYS A 21 -4.47 6.91 1.84
N CYS A 22 -5.57 6.81 2.60
CA CYS A 22 -5.56 6.95 4.06
C CYS A 22 -4.75 5.84 4.74
N ALA A 23 -4.73 4.62 4.22
CA ALA A 23 -3.92 3.50 4.74
C ALA A 23 -2.44 3.62 4.34
N THR A 24 -2.14 4.21 3.17
CA THR A 24 -0.77 4.42 2.69
C THR A 24 -0.06 5.53 3.49
N PHE A 25 -0.79 6.51 4.00
CA PHE A 25 -0.23 7.58 4.85
C PHE A 25 0.47 7.07 6.13
N PRO A 26 -0.15 6.27 7.01
CA PRO A 26 0.56 5.70 8.16
C PRO A 26 1.64 4.71 7.72
N LEU A 27 1.47 4.00 6.60
CA LEU A 27 2.49 3.08 6.07
C LEU A 27 3.82 3.81 5.79
N ILE A 28 3.79 4.97 5.12
CA ILE A 28 5.01 5.74 4.85
C ILE A 28 5.64 6.29 6.14
N TRP A 29 4.82 6.68 7.11
CA TRP A 29 5.27 7.17 8.40
C TRP A 29 6.01 6.07 9.18
N VAL A 30 5.36 4.91 9.34
CA VAL A 30 5.95 3.77 10.04
C VAL A 30 7.20 3.25 9.30
N GLY A 31 7.21 3.25 7.96
CA GLY A 31 8.41 2.92 7.19
C GLY A 31 9.57 3.89 7.42
N GLY A 32 9.27 5.19 7.58
CA GLY A 32 10.23 6.20 8.00
C GLY A 32 10.79 5.93 9.39
N LEU A 33 9.95 5.53 10.36
CA LEU A 33 10.38 5.13 11.70
C LEU A 33 11.30 3.91 11.66
N VAL A 34 10.93 2.86 10.90
CA VAL A 34 11.75 1.66 10.73
C VAL A 34 13.15 2.00 10.20
N THR A 35 13.24 2.96 9.27
CA THR A 35 14.53 3.42 8.73
C THR A 35 15.31 4.28 9.74
N THR A 36 14.62 5.16 10.46
CA THR A 36 15.23 6.10 11.40
C THR A 36 15.82 5.40 12.63
N TYR A 37 15.13 4.37 13.13
CA TYR A 37 15.57 3.58 14.28
C TYR A 37 16.43 2.37 13.90
N ASP A 38 16.83 2.26 12.63
CA ASP A 38 17.57 1.12 12.08
C ASP A 38 16.91 -0.25 12.38
N ALA A 39 15.59 -0.24 12.59
CA ALA A 39 14.78 -1.40 12.94
C ALA A 39 14.50 -2.30 11.73
N GLY A 40 15.07 -2.00 10.56
CA GLY A 40 14.81 -2.73 9.33
C GLY A 40 15.33 -4.16 9.31
N MET A 41 16.21 -4.50 10.25
CA MET A 41 16.85 -5.81 10.41
C MET A 41 16.49 -6.47 11.75
N ALA A 42 15.47 -5.95 12.46
CA ALA A 42 15.04 -6.50 13.74
C ALA A 42 14.39 -7.90 13.60
N VAL A 43 13.90 -8.23 12.40
CA VAL A 43 13.37 -9.53 12.01
C VAL A 43 14.23 -10.10 10.87
N PRO A 44 14.96 -11.21 11.08
CA PRO A 44 15.94 -11.72 10.11
C PRO A 44 15.32 -12.43 8.91
N ASP A 45 14.01 -12.70 8.93
CA ASP A 45 13.29 -13.46 7.92
C ASP A 45 12.19 -12.63 7.23
N TRP A 46 11.85 -13.02 6.00
CA TRP A 46 10.71 -12.51 5.24
C TRP A 46 10.24 -13.63 4.29
N PRO A 47 8.92 -13.81 4.04
CA PRO A 47 7.79 -13.03 4.53
C PRO A 47 7.31 -13.41 5.94
N SER A 48 7.95 -14.37 6.59
CA SER A 48 7.66 -14.78 7.97
C SER A 48 8.17 -13.77 9.01
N THR A 49 7.83 -13.98 10.27
CA THR A 49 8.40 -13.26 11.42
C THR A 49 8.83 -14.28 12.46
N TYR A 50 10.14 -14.47 12.63
CA TYR A 50 10.73 -15.48 13.50
C TYR A 50 10.19 -16.90 13.24
N GLY A 51 10.01 -17.25 11.96
CA GLY A 51 9.48 -18.55 11.53
C GLY A 51 7.96 -18.71 11.65
N TYR A 52 7.25 -17.74 12.23
CA TYR A 52 5.79 -17.69 12.19
C TYR A 52 5.31 -17.09 10.87
N ASN A 53 4.14 -17.52 10.41
CA ASN A 53 3.43 -16.75 9.39
C ASN A 53 3.19 -15.33 9.92
N MET A 54 3.49 -14.31 9.12
CA MET A 54 3.39 -12.90 9.53
C MET A 54 2.02 -12.52 10.12
N PHE A 55 0.92 -13.08 9.61
CA PHE A 55 -0.43 -12.78 10.11
C PHE A 55 -0.79 -13.54 11.38
N LEU A 56 -0.02 -14.58 11.72
CA LEU A 56 -0.26 -15.46 12.87
C LEU A 56 0.84 -15.34 13.93
N TYR A 57 1.72 -14.33 13.82
CA TYR A 57 2.70 -14.03 14.86
C TYR A 57 1.95 -13.68 16.17
N PRO A 58 2.32 -14.25 17.34
CA PRO A 58 1.56 -14.05 18.57
C PRO A 58 1.43 -12.58 18.96
N TRP A 59 0.20 -12.07 19.03
CA TRP A 59 -0.05 -10.64 19.25
C TRP A 59 0.47 -10.15 20.61
N GLN A 60 0.45 -11.00 21.65
CA GLN A 60 1.03 -10.67 22.96
C GLN A 60 2.54 -10.48 22.86
N SER A 61 3.22 -11.35 22.11
CA SER A 61 4.67 -11.25 21.86
C SER A 61 5.01 -10.04 21.00
N TRP A 62 4.11 -9.60 20.13
CA TRP A 62 4.29 -8.38 19.34
C TRP A 62 4.09 -7.11 20.16
N VAL A 63 3.02 -7.00 20.94
CA VAL A 63 2.73 -5.79 21.74
C VAL A 63 3.73 -5.61 22.89
N ALA A 64 4.24 -6.71 23.44
CA ALA A 64 5.30 -6.68 24.45
C ALA A 64 6.72 -6.67 23.85
N ALA A 65 6.85 -6.65 22.51
CA ALA A 65 8.14 -6.66 21.84
C ALA A 65 8.95 -5.37 22.13
N PRO A 66 10.28 -5.43 21.97
CA PRO A 66 11.09 -4.22 21.88
C PRO A 66 10.64 -3.34 20.69
N TRP A 67 10.93 -2.04 20.78
CA TRP A 67 10.37 -1.02 19.89
C TRP A 67 10.65 -1.28 18.40
N ASP A 68 11.85 -1.76 18.08
CA ASP A 68 12.32 -2.11 16.75
C ASP A 68 11.45 -3.22 16.09
N LEU A 69 11.24 -4.34 16.78
CA LEU A 69 10.37 -5.42 16.33
C LEU A 69 8.92 -4.95 16.20
N PHE A 70 8.45 -4.14 17.16
CA PHE A 70 7.09 -3.60 17.14
C PHE A 70 6.82 -2.81 15.86
N ILE A 71 7.69 -1.85 15.53
CA ILE A 71 7.52 -1.00 14.34
C ILE A 71 7.80 -1.75 13.04
N GLU A 72 8.76 -2.68 13.00
CA GLU A 72 9.06 -3.43 11.79
C GLU A 72 7.92 -4.39 11.43
N HIS A 73 7.43 -5.17 12.38
CA HIS A 73 6.30 -6.07 12.15
C HIS A 73 5.02 -5.29 11.81
N GLY A 74 4.77 -4.16 12.51
CA GLY A 74 3.67 -3.25 12.20
C GLY A 74 3.74 -2.68 10.78
N HIS A 75 4.93 -2.30 10.32
CA HIS A 75 5.14 -1.85 8.95
C HIS A 75 4.80 -2.94 7.92
N ARG A 76 5.24 -4.19 8.16
CA ARG A 76 4.94 -5.33 7.28
C ARG A 76 3.42 -5.60 7.19
N LEU A 77 2.71 -5.54 8.31
CA LEU A 77 1.25 -5.69 8.36
C LEU A 77 0.52 -4.55 7.63
N LEU A 78 0.97 -3.30 7.80
CA LEU A 78 0.43 -2.17 7.04
C LEU A 78 0.68 -2.33 5.54
N GLY A 79 1.86 -2.83 5.14
CA GLY A 79 2.19 -3.12 3.74
C GLY A 79 1.24 -4.17 3.14
N ALA A 80 0.95 -5.23 3.89
CA ALA A 80 -0.01 -6.25 3.48
C ALA A 80 -1.44 -5.69 3.34
N LEU A 81 -1.88 -4.85 4.29
CA LEU A 81 -3.18 -4.16 4.23
C LEU A 81 -3.29 -3.30 2.96
N VAL A 82 -2.26 -2.49 2.67
CA VAL A 82 -2.21 -1.64 1.47
C VAL A 82 -2.24 -2.50 0.19
N GLY A 83 -1.56 -3.65 0.17
CA GLY A 83 -1.63 -4.61 -0.92
C GLY A 83 -3.05 -5.15 -1.16
N VAL A 84 -3.74 -5.57 -0.10
CA VAL A 84 -5.13 -6.06 -0.19
C VAL A 84 -6.09 -4.95 -0.63
N LEU A 85 -5.94 -3.74 -0.09
CA LEU A 85 -6.75 -2.59 -0.53
C LEU A 85 -6.51 -2.23 -2.00
N THR A 86 -5.27 -2.38 -2.48
CA THR A 86 -4.94 -2.17 -3.90
C THR A 86 -5.61 -3.22 -4.77
N LEU A 87 -5.63 -4.51 -4.37
CA LEU A 87 -6.38 -5.55 -5.07
C LEU A 87 -7.87 -5.26 -5.12
N ALA A 88 -8.47 -4.84 -3.99
CA ALA A 88 -9.88 -4.46 -3.93
C ALA A 88 -10.18 -3.26 -4.84
N PHE A 89 -9.29 -2.26 -4.85
CA PHE A 89 -9.39 -1.10 -5.75
C PHE A 89 -9.36 -1.52 -7.22
N VAL A 90 -8.40 -2.36 -7.62
CA VAL A 90 -8.29 -2.89 -8.99
C VAL A 90 -9.57 -3.64 -9.38
N ALA A 91 -10.05 -4.55 -8.53
CA ALA A 91 -11.29 -5.28 -8.78
C ALA A 91 -12.47 -4.32 -8.96
N SER A 92 -12.58 -3.29 -8.12
CA SER A 92 -13.63 -2.28 -8.24
C SER A 92 -13.53 -1.47 -9.53
N VAL A 93 -12.33 -1.10 -9.97
CA VAL A 93 -12.12 -0.38 -11.25
C VAL A 93 -12.53 -1.26 -12.43
N PHE A 94 -12.12 -2.53 -12.44
CA PHE A 94 -12.45 -3.45 -13.53
C PHE A 94 -13.94 -3.75 -13.64
N LEU A 95 -14.64 -3.85 -12.50
CA LEU A 95 -16.07 -4.14 -12.44
C LEU A 95 -16.96 -2.92 -12.68
N ARG A 96 -16.50 -1.71 -12.34
CA ARG A 96 -17.38 -0.54 -12.24
C ARG A 96 -16.93 0.68 -13.05
N ASP A 97 -15.69 0.72 -13.53
CA ASP A 97 -15.19 1.85 -14.32
C ASP A 97 -15.14 1.47 -15.82
N ARG A 98 -15.80 2.28 -16.67
CA ARG A 98 -15.83 2.06 -18.11
C ARG A 98 -14.57 2.57 -18.81
N ARG A 99 -13.79 3.43 -18.16
CA ARG A 99 -12.61 4.08 -18.76
C ARG A 99 -11.45 3.09 -18.82
N VAL A 100 -11.03 2.71 -20.04
CA VAL A 100 -9.95 1.73 -20.26
C VAL A 100 -8.63 2.19 -19.65
N TRP A 101 -8.29 3.46 -19.78
CA TRP A 101 -7.06 4.02 -19.19
C TRP A 101 -7.01 3.86 -17.66
N MET A 102 -8.17 3.91 -16.99
CA MET A 102 -8.25 3.73 -15.53
C MET A 102 -7.89 2.30 -15.13
N LYS A 103 -8.20 1.30 -15.97
CA LYS A 103 -7.80 -0.10 -15.77
C LYS A 103 -6.28 -0.26 -15.85
N THR A 104 -5.64 0.40 -16.83
CA THR A 104 -4.17 0.42 -16.95
C THR A 104 -3.53 1.08 -15.72
N VAL A 105 -4.07 2.22 -15.28
CA VAL A 105 -3.61 2.92 -14.07
C VAL A 105 -3.78 2.06 -12.81
N ALA A 106 -4.88 1.31 -12.69
CA ALA A 106 -5.09 0.38 -11.59
C ALA A 106 -4.11 -0.80 -11.64
N CYS A 107 -3.84 -1.38 -12.81
CA CYS A 107 -2.82 -2.41 -12.98
C CYS A 107 -1.42 -1.90 -12.61
N PHE A 108 -1.10 -0.65 -12.96
CA PHE A 108 0.15 -0.02 -12.54
C PHE A 108 0.22 0.13 -11.01
N ALA A 109 -0.87 0.52 -10.34
CA ALA A 109 -0.94 0.56 -8.88
C ALA A 109 -0.59 -0.79 -8.25
N LEU A 110 -1.15 -1.87 -8.81
CA LEU A 110 -0.89 -3.22 -8.36
C LEU A 110 0.58 -3.64 -8.58
N GLY A 111 1.12 -3.36 -9.77
CA GLY A 111 2.53 -3.61 -10.06
C GLY A 111 3.46 -2.83 -9.13
N ALA A 112 3.16 -1.57 -8.86
CA ALA A 112 3.94 -0.71 -7.98
C ALA A 112 3.95 -1.22 -6.53
N VAL A 113 2.80 -1.62 -5.96
CA VAL A 113 2.74 -2.13 -4.58
C VAL A 113 3.40 -3.51 -4.46
N ILE A 114 3.27 -4.38 -5.46
CA ILE A 114 3.98 -5.67 -5.50
C ILE A 114 5.49 -5.44 -5.55
N GLY A 115 5.95 -4.56 -6.44
CA GLY A 115 7.36 -4.19 -6.54
C GLY A 115 7.89 -3.63 -5.22
N GLN A 116 7.10 -2.80 -4.53
CA GLN A 116 7.45 -2.30 -3.19
C GLN A 116 7.55 -3.40 -2.14
N GLY A 117 6.60 -4.34 -2.10
CA GLY A 117 6.67 -5.48 -1.19
C GLY A 117 7.89 -6.37 -1.43
N LEU A 118 8.22 -6.63 -2.70
CA LEU A 118 9.40 -7.41 -3.07
C LEU A 118 10.71 -6.69 -2.72
N LEU A 119 10.82 -5.39 -2.99
CA LEU A 119 11.98 -4.59 -2.60
C LEU A 119 12.12 -4.52 -1.07
N GLY A 120 11.01 -4.39 -0.36
CA GLY A 120 10.97 -4.38 1.11
C GLY A 120 11.38 -5.72 1.72
N GLY A 121 11.02 -6.85 1.11
CA GLY A 121 11.48 -8.18 1.53
C GLY A 121 12.95 -8.42 1.18
N ALA A 122 13.36 -8.06 -0.04
CA ALA A 122 14.73 -8.22 -0.52
C ALA A 122 15.75 -7.47 0.36
N ARG A 123 15.42 -6.27 0.84
CA ARG A 123 16.34 -5.52 1.73
C ARG A 123 16.61 -6.24 3.05
N VAL A 124 15.64 -7.02 3.56
CA VAL A 124 15.78 -7.81 4.79
C VAL A 124 16.62 -9.05 4.52
N VAL A 125 16.28 -9.81 3.48
CA VAL A 125 16.95 -11.09 3.17
C VAL A 125 18.40 -10.88 2.70
N LEU A 126 18.68 -9.79 1.99
CA LEU A 126 20.01 -9.50 1.45
C LEU A 126 20.86 -8.58 2.34
N ASP A 127 20.33 -8.12 3.47
CA ASP A 127 20.97 -7.12 4.35
C ASP A 127 21.52 -5.91 3.56
N ALA A 128 20.74 -5.46 2.57
CA ALA A 128 21.22 -4.56 1.53
C ALA A 128 20.74 -3.13 1.79
N ARG A 129 21.56 -2.35 2.49
CA ARG A 129 21.27 -0.93 2.84
C ARG A 129 20.95 -0.06 1.62
N GLN A 130 21.54 -0.34 0.46
CA GLN A 130 21.21 0.36 -0.79
C GLN A 130 19.77 0.07 -1.27
N ILE A 131 19.32 -1.18 -1.16
CA ILE A 131 17.93 -1.57 -1.48
C ILE A 131 16.97 -0.92 -0.49
N ALA A 132 17.35 -0.82 0.79
CA ALA A 132 16.56 -0.11 1.80
C ALA A 132 16.36 1.37 1.44
N MET A 133 17.40 2.07 0.97
CA MET A 133 17.29 3.46 0.52
C MET A 133 16.38 3.61 -0.71
N ILE A 134 16.55 2.74 -1.71
CA ILE A 134 15.71 2.74 -2.93
C ILE A 134 14.24 2.49 -2.58
N HIS A 135 13.97 1.49 -1.73
CA HIS A 135 12.63 1.19 -1.22
C HIS A 135 12.03 2.41 -0.49
N GLY A 136 12.79 3.03 0.41
CA GLY A 136 12.36 4.20 1.17
C GLY A 136 11.96 5.40 0.28
N CYS A 137 12.70 5.65 -0.81
CA CYS A 137 12.38 6.73 -1.76
C CYS A 137 11.12 6.46 -2.59
N PHE A 138 10.78 5.20 -2.81
CA PHE A 138 9.65 4.81 -3.66
C PHE A 138 8.31 4.81 -2.89
N GLY A 139 8.35 4.76 -1.56
CA GLY A 139 7.18 4.93 -0.69
C GLY A 139 6.41 6.24 -0.93
N PRO A 140 7.08 7.41 -0.86
CA PRO A 140 6.46 8.71 -1.18
C PRO A 140 5.89 8.78 -2.61
N PHE A 141 6.58 8.17 -3.58
CA PHE A 141 6.06 8.07 -4.95
C PHE A 141 4.74 7.31 -4.99
N PHE A 142 4.66 6.13 -4.36
CA PHE A 142 3.43 5.36 -4.30
C PHE A 142 2.31 6.12 -3.57
N PHE A 143 2.63 6.81 -2.47
CA PHE A 143 1.66 7.67 -1.78
C PHE A 143 1.11 8.78 -2.69
N ALA A 144 1.97 9.54 -3.37
CA ALA A 144 1.55 10.55 -4.33
C ALA A 144 0.69 9.95 -5.45
N PHE A 145 1.01 8.74 -5.88
CA PHE A 145 0.19 8.01 -6.84
C PHE A 145 -1.20 7.66 -6.28
N THR A 146 -1.33 7.22 -5.03
CA THR A 146 -2.65 7.00 -4.41
C THR A 146 -3.49 8.28 -4.33
N VAL A 147 -2.86 9.44 -4.10
CA VAL A 147 -3.55 10.74 -4.16
C VAL A 147 -4.06 11.02 -5.57
N ALA A 148 -3.27 10.74 -6.61
CA ALA A 148 -3.71 10.86 -7.99
C ALA A 148 -4.90 9.93 -8.30
N LEU A 149 -4.92 8.70 -7.77
CA LEU A 149 -6.07 7.79 -7.89
C LEU A 149 -7.35 8.40 -7.27
N CYS A 150 -7.24 9.07 -6.12
CA CYS A 150 -8.37 9.79 -5.50
C CYS A 150 -8.91 10.87 -6.43
N VAL A 151 -8.02 11.63 -7.08
CA VAL A 151 -8.40 12.67 -8.05
C VAL A 151 -9.08 12.06 -9.28
N PHE A 152 -8.47 11.05 -9.91
CA PHE A 152 -8.97 10.40 -11.13
C PHE A 152 -10.33 9.70 -10.97
N THR A 153 -10.63 9.27 -9.75
CA THR A 153 -11.90 8.63 -9.39
C THR A 153 -12.94 9.61 -8.87
N SER A 154 -12.56 10.87 -8.60
CA SER A 154 -13.46 11.90 -8.09
C SER A 154 -14.56 12.24 -9.09
N ARG A 155 -15.70 12.74 -8.56
CA ARG A 155 -16.83 13.17 -9.39
C ARG A 155 -16.45 14.34 -10.32
N LEU A 156 -15.66 15.28 -9.83
CA LEU A 156 -15.23 16.45 -10.61
C LEU A 156 -14.40 16.02 -11.82
N TRP A 157 -13.41 15.13 -11.62
CA TRP A 157 -12.59 14.63 -12.73
C TRP A 157 -13.41 13.93 -13.81
N LYS A 158 -14.41 13.14 -13.39
CA LYS A 158 -15.31 12.44 -14.30
C LYS A 158 -16.25 13.37 -15.08
N GLN A 159 -16.46 14.61 -14.63
CA GLN A 159 -17.34 15.59 -15.28
C GLN A 159 -16.59 16.48 -16.28
N SER A 160 -15.26 16.58 -16.16
CA SER A 160 -14.42 17.47 -16.96
C SER A 160 -13.91 16.89 -18.28
N GLY A 161 -14.18 15.61 -18.58
CA GLY A 161 -13.75 14.93 -19.80
C GLY A 161 -14.86 14.07 -20.38
#